data_AF-A0A6G1X090-F1
#
_entry.id   AF-A0A6G1X090-F1
#
_cell.length_a   1.000
_cell.length_b   1.000
_cell.length_c   1.000
_cell.angle_alpha   90.00
_cell.angle_beta   90.00
_cell.angle_gamma   90.00
#
_symmetry.space_group_name_H-M   'P 1'
#
loop_
_entity.id
_entity.type
_entity.pdbx_description
1 polymer ?
#
loop_
_entity_poly.entity_id
_entity_poly.type
_entity_poly.pdbx_seq_one_letter_code
_entity_poly.pdbx_strand_id
1 'polypeptide(L)'
;AGEAVARAIMAAATLPMKCRHAIGLGGPHYAPRHTNVVLSTDVGVGHIFPKYASIDETLIERAFVRTRGGVELLALDWKGMSGEQRQVSQRVADRLGIQAIRTREILSGAKV
;
A
#
# COMPACT_ATOMS: atom_id res chain seq x y z
N ALA A 1 0.47 24.38 -12.23
CA ALA A 1 0.86 22.97 -12.02
C ALA A 1 2.35 22.83 -11.68
N GLY A 2 3.26 23.35 -12.49
CA GLY A 2 4.72 23.19 -12.29
C GLY A 2 5.23 23.63 -10.90
N GLU A 3 4.80 24.80 -10.42
CA GLU A 3 5.22 25.29 -9.09
C GLU A 3 4.80 24.35 -7.95
N ALA A 4 3.55 23.87 -7.96
CA ALA A 4 3.05 22.95 -6.92
C ALA A 4 3.85 21.65 -6.88
N VAL A 5 4.19 21.09 -8.06
CA VAL A 5 5.03 19.89 -8.16
C VAL A 5 6.45 20.16 -7.67
N ALA A 6 7.05 21.29 -8.05
CA ALA A 6 8.39 21.67 -7.61
C ALA A 6 8.46 21.81 -6.07
N ARG A 7 7.46 22.47 -5.46
CA ARG A 7 7.36 22.57 -4.00
C ARG A 7 7.24 21.21 -3.34
N ALA A 8 6.41 20.31 -3.88
CA ALA A 8 6.25 18.95 -3.35
C ALA A 8 7.55 18.13 -3.43
N ILE A 9 8.28 18.22 -4.55
CA ILE A 9 9.59 17.57 -4.72
C ILE A 9 10.59 18.06 -3.67
N MET A 10 10.72 19.38 -3.51
CA MET A 10 11.66 19.96 -2.53
C MET A 10 11.31 19.55 -1.10
N ALA A 11 10.01 19.54 -0.76
CA ALA A 11 9.55 19.09 0.54
C ALA A 11 9.88 17.60 0.78
N ALA A 12 9.58 16.73 -0.20
CA ALA A 12 9.85 15.30 -0.08
C ALA A 12 11.35 14.95 0.00
N ALA A 13 12.22 15.76 -0.62
CA ALA A 13 13.67 15.54 -0.62
C ALA A 13 14.37 16.00 0.66
N THR A 14 13.77 16.93 1.41
CA THR A 14 14.44 17.62 2.53
C THR A 14 13.81 17.34 3.90
N LEU A 15 12.54 16.93 3.93
CA LEU A 15 11.83 16.63 5.17
C LEU A 15 11.94 15.14 5.51
N PRO A 16 12.05 14.77 6.81
CA PRO A 16 12.04 13.37 7.21
C PRO A 16 10.67 12.75 6.94
N MET A 17 10.66 11.58 6.32
CA MET A 17 9.44 10.80 6.11
C MET A 17 9.17 9.93 7.35
N LYS A 18 8.01 10.13 7.97
CA LYS A 18 7.50 9.29 9.05
C LYS A 18 6.17 8.71 8.61
N CYS A 19 6.21 7.46 8.18
CA CYS A 19 5.01 6.72 7.82
C CYS A 19 5.20 5.22 8.10
N ARG A 20 4.07 4.52 8.26
CA ARG A 20 4.01 3.07 8.24
C ARG A 20 4.03 2.61 6.80
N HIS A 21 5.01 1.79 6.43
CA HIS A 21 5.21 1.42 5.04
C HIS A 21 4.30 0.26 4.63
N ALA A 22 3.64 0.38 3.49
CA ALA A 22 2.67 -0.58 3.01
C ALA A 22 2.83 -0.95 1.53
N ILE A 23 2.34 -2.13 1.18
CA ILE A 23 2.06 -2.54 -0.20
C ILE A 23 0.55 -2.45 -0.44
N GLY A 24 0.14 -1.78 -1.52
CA GLY A 24 -1.26 -1.68 -1.93
C GLY A 24 -1.68 -2.84 -2.81
N LEU A 25 -2.81 -3.47 -2.53
CA LEU A 25 -3.40 -4.50 -3.38
C LEU A 25 -4.86 -4.20 -3.71
N GLY A 26 -5.23 -4.43 -4.97
CA GLY A 26 -6.56 -4.22 -5.52
C GLY A 26 -6.83 -2.80 -6.03
N GLY A 27 -8.05 -2.64 -6.54
CA GLY A 27 -8.56 -1.37 -7.04
C GLY A 27 -8.32 -1.16 -8.55
N PRO A 28 -8.87 -0.09 -9.12
CA PRO A 28 -8.64 0.29 -10.51
C PRO A 28 -7.24 0.88 -10.71
N HIS A 29 -6.88 1.16 -11.98
CA HIS A 29 -5.57 1.70 -12.37
C HIS A 29 -5.10 2.90 -11.53
N TYR A 30 -6.00 3.82 -11.19
CA TYR A 30 -5.68 5.05 -10.43
C TYR A 30 -5.67 4.88 -8.90
N ALA A 31 -5.90 3.66 -8.38
CA ALA A 31 -5.78 3.32 -6.96
C ALA A 31 -6.41 4.32 -5.95
N PRO A 32 -7.67 4.77 -6.14
CA PRO A 32 -8.27 5.86 -5.36
C PRO A 32 -8.32 5.58 -3.85
N ARG A 33 -8.47 4.32 -3.43
CA ARG A 33 -8.47 3.98 -1.99
C ARG A 33 -7.08 4.09 -1.38
N HIS A 34 -6.04 3.69 -2.11
CA HIS A 34 -4.66 3.84 -1.66
C HIS A 34 -4.27 5.31 -1.62
N THR A 35 -4.70 6.11 -2.62
CA THR A 35 -4.55 7.57 -2.58
C THR A 35 -5.20 8.17 -1.33
N ASN A 36 -6.43 7.78 -1.00
CA ASN A 36 -7.10 8.26 0.22
C ASN A 36 -6.35 7.85 1.50
N VAL A 37 -5.81 6.62 1.55
CA VAL A 37 -4.99 6.16 2.68
C VAL A 37 -3.76 7.05 2.86
N VAL A 38 -2.99 7.29 1.79
CA VAL A 38 -1.77 8.13 1.85
C VAL A 38 -2.08 9.58 2.21
N LEU A 39 -3.21 10.12 1.75
CA LEU A 39 -3.58 11.51 2.04
C LEU A 39 -4.18 11.72 3.43
N SER A 40 -4.76 10.68 4.04
CA SER A 40 -5.58 10.84 5.26
C SER A 40 -5.01 10.14 6.49
N THR A 41 -3.91 9.40 6.36
CA THR A 41 -3.33 8.60 7.44
C THR A 41 -1.81 8.71 7.45
N ASP A 42 -1.16 8.06 8.41
CA ASP A 42 0.30 7.93 8.49
C ASP A 42 0.84 6.75 7.66
N VAL A 43 0.03 6.12 6.80
CA VAL A 43 0.46 5.00 5.96
C VAL A 43 1.01 5.50 4.63
N GLY A 44 2.25 5.13 4.32
CA GLY A 44 2.88 5.36 3.03
C GLY A 44 2.82 4.09 2.17
N VAL A 45 2.32 4.20 0.94
CA VAL A 45 2.19 3.05 0.03
C VAL A 45 3.31 3.08 -1.01
N GLY A 46 4.09 2.00 -1.09
CA GLY A 46 5.14 1.82 -2.09
C GLY A 46 4.59 1.21 -3.39
N HIS A 47 4.72 -0.11 -3.53
CA HIS A 47 4.14 -0.83 -4.67
C HIS A 47 2.61 -0.89 -4.57
N ILE A 48 1.92 -0.76 -5.70
CA ILE A 48 0.46 -0.94 -5.81
C ILE A 48 0.14 -1.92 -6.93
N PHE A 49 -0.59 -2.98 -6.61
CA PHE A 49 -1.06 -3.98 -7.56
C PHE A 49 -2.56 -3.80 -7.82
N PRO A 50 -2.96 -3.34 -9.02
CA PRO A 50 -4.39 -3.17 -9.35
C PRO A 50 -5.08 -4.52 -9.56
N LYS A 51 -6.42 -4.53 -9.55
CA LYS A 51 -7.24 -5.75 -9.68
C LYS A 51 -6.87 -6.61 -10.89
N TYR A 52 -6.59 -5.98 -12.02
CA TYR A 52 -6.31 -6.66 -13.29
C TYR A 52 -4.90 -7.27 -13.35
N ALA A 53 -4.02 -6.96 -12.39
CA ALA A 53 -2.70 -7.56 -12.33
C ALA A 53 -2.82 -9.01 -11.85
N SER A 54 -2.18 -9.92 -12.59
CA SER A 54 -1.93 -11.27 -12.08
C SER A 54 -0.87 -11.16 -10.99
N ILE A 55 -1.24 -11.54 -9.77
CA ILE A 55 -0.34 -11.51 -8.62
C ILE A 55 -0.20 -12.92 -8.08
N ASP A 56 1.04 -13.28 -7.79
CA ASP A 56 1.39 -14.49 -7.07
C ASP A 56 2.17 -14.12 -5.81
N GLU A 57 2.49 -15.13 -5.01
CA GLU A 57 3.23 -14.94 -3.77
C GLU A 57 4.61 -14.33 -4.00
N THR A 58 5.32 -14.78 -5.04
CA THR A 58 6.69 -14.33 -5.34
C THR A 58 6.74 -12.86 -5.71
N LEU A 59 5.69 -12.35 -6.37
CA LEU A 59 5.58 -10.96 -6.77
C LEU A 59 5.37 -10.04 -5.56
N ILE A 60 4.53 -10.46 -4.60
CA ILE A 60 4.32 -9.72 -3.35
C ILE A 60 5.60 -9.72 -2.51
N GLU A 61 6.29 -10.86 -2.41
CA GLU A 61 7.59 -10.95 -1.70
C GLU A 61 8.66 -10.05 -2.34
N ARG A 62 8.71 -10.00 -3.67
CA ARG A 62 9.63 -9.11 -4.38
C ARG A 62 9.32 -7.65 -4.08
N ALA A 63 8.04 -7.28 -4.04
CA ALA A 63 7.63 -5.93 -3.65
C ALA A 63 7.96 -5.64 -2.17
N PHE A 64 7.85 -6.63 -1.28
CA PHE A 64 8.22 -6.52 0.12
C PHE A 64 9.70 -6.16 0.27
N VAL A 65 10.59 -6.90 -0.38
CA VAL A 65 12.04 -6.65 -0.34
C VAL A 65 12.42 -5.34 -1.03
N ARG A 66 11.69 -4.91 -2.06
CA ARG A 66 12.01 -3.71 -2.86
C ARG A 66 11.32 -2.43 -2.39
N THR A 67 10.50 -2.49 -1.36
CA THR A 67 9.91 -1.29 -0.79
C THR A 67 10.88 -0.66 0.21
N ARG A 68 11.31 0.57 -0.10
CA ARG A 68 12.25 1.32 0.74
C ARG A 68 11.60 1.60 2.10
N GLY A 69 12.36 1.41 3.16
CA GLY A 69 11.89 1.61 4.54
C GLY A 69 11.27 0.34 5.16
N GLY A 70 11.27 -0.78 4.45
CA GLY A 70 10.61 -2.01 4.89
C GLY A 70 9.11 -1.96 4.59
N VAL A 71 8.39 -2.99 5.05
CA VAL A 71 6.93 -3.07 4.93
C VAL A 71 6.38 -3.60 6.24
N GLU A 72 5.39 -2.91 6.79
CA GLU A 72 4.72 -3.27 8.04
C GLU A 72 3.34 -3.90 7.79
N LEU A 73 2.72 -3.57 6.64
CA LEU A 73 1.38 -4.05 6.31
C LEU A 73 1.10 -4.16 4.81
N LEU A 74 0.10 -4.97 4.48
CA LEU A 74 -0.58 -4.98 3.19
C LEU A 74 -1.88 -4.18 3.29
N ALA A 75 -2.03 -3.14 2.47
CA ALA A 75 -3.22 -2.30 2.37
C ALA A 75 -4.18 -2.85 1.30
N LEU A 76 -5.20 -3.57 1.75
CA LEU A 76 -6.11 -4.32 0.89
C LEU A 76 -7.33 -3.47 0.49
N ASP A 77 -7.45 -3.13 -0.80
CA ASP A 77 -8.73 -2.74 -1.37
C ASP A 77 -9.60 -3.98 -1.56
N TRP A 78 -10.23 -4.43 -0.46
CA TRP A 78 -10.96 -5.69 -0.41
C TRP A 78 -11.94 -5.88 -1.57
N LYS A 79 -12.78 -4.87 -1.84
CA LYS A 79 -13.77 -4.94 -2.95
C LYS A 79 -13.12 -4.83 -4.33
N GLY A 80 -11.95 -4.20 -4.41
CA GLY A 80 -11.12 -4.11 -5.61
C GLY A 80 -10.22 -5.31 -5.86
N MET A 81 -10.30 -6.40 -5.10
CA MET A 81 -9.51 -7.62 -5.29
C MET A 81 -10.37 -8.81 -5.70
N SER A 82 -9.79 -9.77 -6.43
CA SER A 82 -10.36 -11.11 -6.62
C SER A 82 -10.26 -11.97 -5.35
N GLY A 83 -11.00 -13.08 -5.30
CA GLY A 83 -10.91 -14.03 -4.18
C GLY A 83 -9.50 -14.61 -4.02
N GLU A 84 -8.88 -15.00 -5.13
CA GLU A 84 -7.51 -15.50 -5.18
C GLU A 84 -6.50 -14.47 -4.67
N GLN A 85 -6.61 -13.22 -5.13
CA GLN A 85 -5.74 -12.13 -4.70
C GLN A 85 -5.78 -11.94 -3.18
N ARG A 86 -6.97 -12.01 -2.57
CA ARG A 86 -7.12 -11.90 -1.11
C ARG A 86 -6.45 -13.05 -0.37
N GLN A 87 -6.62 -14.28 -0.88
CA GLN A 87 -5.99 -15.46 -0.28
C GLN A 87 -4.47 -15.42 -0.38
N VAL A 88 -3.93 -15.07 -1.55
CA VAL A 88 -2.49 -14.89 -1.78
C VAL A 88 -1.93 -13.82 -0.85
N SER A 89 -2.57 -12.65 -0.76
CA SER A 89 -2.16 -11.60 0.17
C SER A 89 -2.12 -12.05 1.62
N GLN A 90 -3.15 -12.77 2.08
CA GLN A 90 -3.20 -13.24 3.47
C GLN A 90 -2.07 -14.23 3.76
N ARG A 91 -1.86 -15.23 2.90
CA ARG A 91 -0.79 -16.22 3.08
C ARG A 91 0.59 -15.56 3.12
N VAL A 92 0.84 -14.60 2.23
CA VAL A 92 2.12 -13.87 2.21
C VAL A 92 2.28 -13.01 3.46
N ALA A 93 1.23 -12.34 3.91
CA ALA A 93 1.27 -11.56 5.15
C ALA A 93 1.61 -12.44 6.37
N ASP A 94 0.95 -13.58 6.51
CA ASP A 94 1.18 -14.54 7.59
C ASP A 94 2.62 -15.07 7.56
N ARG A 95 3.12 -15.44 6.37
CA ARG A 95 4.50 -15.94 6.18
C ARG A 95 5.56 -14.88 6.51
N LEU A 96 5.31 -13.62 6.14
CA LEU A 96 6.25 -12.52 6.37
C LEU A 96 6.09 -11.88 7.77
N GLY A 97 5.10 -12.31 8.56
CA GLY A 97 4.84 -11.76 9.89
C GLY A 97 4.35 -10.31 9.88
N ILE A 98 3.64 -9.90 8.83
CA ILE A 98 3.10 -8.53 8.69
C ILE A 98 1.56 -8.52 8.68
N GLN A 99 0.97 -7.36 8.91
CA GLN A 99 -0.49 -7.25 8.98
C GLN A 99 -1.11 -7.15 7.58
N ALA A 100 -2.23 -7.82 7.34
CA ALA A 100 -3.06 -7.62 6.16
C ALA A 100 -4.34 -6.86 6.56
N ILE A 101 -4.43 -5.57 6.21
CA ILE A 101 -5.47 -4.67 6.72
C ILE A 101 -6.30 -4.13 5.56
N ARG A 102 -7.62 -4.07 5.73
CA ARG A 102 -8.48 -3.47 4.71
C ARG A 102 -8.30 -1.95 4.71
N THR A 103 -8.24 -1.35 3.52
CA THR A 103 -8.16 0.11 3.36
C THR A 103 -9.25 0.87 4.13
N ARG A 104 -10.46 0.31 4.26
CA ARG A 104 -11.54 0.88 5.08
C ARG A 104 -11.19 0.94 6.58
N GLU A 105 -10.54 -0.10 7.10
CA GLU A 105 -10.15 -0.19 8.51
C GLU A 105 -9.02 0.80 8.81
N ILE A 106 -8.02 0.90 7.92
CA ILE A 106 -6.95 1.91 7.98
C ILE A 106 -7.55 3.33 8.05
N LEU A 107 -8.50 3.64 7.15
CA LEU A 107 -9.15 4.95 7.09
C LEU A 107 -10.06 5.25 8.29
N SER A 108 -10.55 4.22 8.99
CA SER A 108 -11.40 4.40 10.17
C SER A 108 -10.62 4.70 11.46
N GLY A 109 -9.28 4.74 11.39
CA GLY A 109 -8.44 4.94 12.58
C GLY A 109 -8.52 3.78 13.59
N ALA A 110 -9.00 2.62 13.15
CA ALA A 110 -8.94 1.42 13.96
C ALA A 110 -7.47 1.16 14.28
N LYS A 111 -7.11 1.25 15.57
CA LYS A 111 -5.81 0.80 16.05
C LYS A 111 -5.65 -0.66 15.62
N VAL A 112 -4.73 -0.90 14.70
CA VAL A 112 -4.20 -2.22 14.39
C VAL A 112 -2.85 -2.36 15.08
#